data_AF-A0A142CLW1-F1
#
_entry.id   AF-A0A142CLW1-F1
#
_cell.length_a   1.000
_cell.length_b   1.000
_cell.length_c   1.000
_cell.angle_alpha   90.00
_cell.angle_beta   90.00
_cell.angle_gamma   90.00
#
_symmetry.space_group_name_H-M   'P 1'
#
loop_
_entity.id
_entity.type
_entity.pdbx_description
1 polymer ?
#
loop_
_entity_poly.entity_id
_entity_poly.type
_entity_poly.pdbx_seq_one_letter_code
_entity_poly.pdbx_strand_id
1 'polypeptide(L)'
;MIIYFFPFQMEENDAFLDAEVKYQKMKNKECYGVKASHKTPLSFLKPSDTLYIVAHGNTSVIGSGSATGPTLNPVALASLLIHKRLPKNFIDIRVLSCASGIHSRTPAFAQRLKEIMKVHGYHSLVVTGYLGEVDVSRDWRLKNDDGMEFYTLRKKGIIPVKDVLSESQRALCGSDLKYALSDFKKRF
;
A
#
# COMPACT_ATOMS: atom_id res chain seq x y z
N MET A 1 8.47 0.40 13.89
CA MET A 1 7.04 0.72 14.12
C MET A 1 6.28 0.68 12.81
N ILE A 2 4.97 0.46 12.82
CA ILE A 2 4.13 0.53 11.60
C ILE A 2 3.24 1.76 11.66
N ILE A 3 3.23 2.59 10.63
CA ILE A 3 2.41 3.79 10.56
C ILE A 3 1.51 3.70 9.35
N TYR A 4 0.21 3.96 9.56
CA TYR A 4 -0.77 4.10 8.49
C TYR A 4 -1.06 5.58 8.25
N PHE A 5 -0.67 6.08 7.09
CA PHE A 5 -0.97 7.44 6.67
C PHE A 5 -2.18 7.45 5.73
N PHE A 6 -3.16 8.26 6.07
CA PHE A 6 -4.41 8.41 5.34
C PHE A 6 -4.42 9.78 4.63
N PRO A 7 -4.05 9.84 3.34
CA PRO A 7 -4.05 11.09 2.57
C PRO A 7 -5.46 11.66 2.36
N PHE A 8 -6.49 10.84 2.46
CA PHE A 8 -7.89 11.20 2.25
C PHE A 8 -8.73 10.85 3.48
N GLN A 9 -9.82 11.59 3.67
CA GLN A 9 -10.89 11.20 4.59
C GLN A 9 -11.75 10.15 3.87
N MET A 10 -11.70 8.91 4.33
CA MET A 10 -12.52 7.79 3.86
C MET A 10 -13.30 7.24 5.05
N GLU A 11 -14.56 6.83 4.85
CA GLU A 11 -15.41 6.32 5.92
C GLU A 11 -14.81 5.07 6.57
N GLU A 12 -14.14 4.22 5.79
CA GLU A 12 -13.52 2.99 6.30
C GLU A 12 -12.20 3.21 7.07
N ASN A 13 -11.61 4.42 7.08
CA ASN A 13 -10.26 4.64 7.64
C ASN A 13 -10.15 4.21 9.11
N ASP A 14 -11.14 4.58 9.91
CA ASP A 14 -11.10 4.35 11.36
C ASP A 14 -11.33 2.87 11.69
N ALA A 15 -12.31 2.24 11.04
CA ALA A 15 -12.55 0.80 11.16
C ALA A 15 -11.33 -0.03 10.72
N PHE A 16 -10.68 0.36 9.62
CA PHE A 16 -9.44 -0.27 9.16
C PHE A 16 -8.31 -0.11 10.18
N LEU A 17 -8.11 1.10 10.71
CA LEU A 17 -7.04 1.37 11.65
C LEU A 17 -7.22 0.58 12.95
N ASP A 18 -8.43 0.54 13.50
CA ASP A 18 -8.75 -0.21 14.72
C ASP A 18 -8.47 -1.70 14.55
N ALA A 19 -8.88 -2.27 13.41
CA ALA A 19 -8.59 -3.66 13.07
C ALA A 19 -7.08 -3.93 12.99
N GLU A 20 -6.30 -3.02 12.38
CA GLU A 20 -4.86 -3.17 12.28
C GLU A 20 -4.15 -3.01 13.63
N VAL A 21 -4.57 -2.06 14.47
CA VAL A 21 -4.04 -1.89 15.84
C VAL A 21 -4.26 -3.17 16.65
N LYS A 22 -5.47 -3.74 16.61
CA LYS A 22 -5.76 -5.01 17.28
C LYS A 22 -4.86 -6.13 16.74
N TYR A 23 -4.75 -6.26 15.42
CA TYR A 23 -3.95 -7.32 14.81
C TYR A 23 -2.44 -7.22 15.12
N GLN A 24 -1.86 -6.01 15.07
CA GLN A 24 -0.43 -5.83 15.34
C GLN A 24 -0.09 -6.01 16.82
N LYS A 25 -0.99 -5.61 17.74
CA LYS A 25 -0.82 -5.86 19.19
C LYS A 25 -0.70 -7.34 19.51
N MET A 26 -1.49 -8.21 18.87
CA MET A 26 -1.37 -9.68 19.03
C MET A 26 0.00 -10.23 18.60
N LYS A 27 0.77 -9.46 17.82
CA LYS A 27 2.12 -9.80 17.36
C LYS A 27 3.21 -9.05 18.13
N ASN A 28 2.88 -8.42 19.26
CA ASN A 28 3.76 -7.56 20.03
C ASN A 28 4.38 -6.44 19.17
N LYS A 29 3.60 -5.86 18.26
CA LYS A 29 4.01 -4.75 17.39
C LYS A 29 3.15 -3.52 17.64
N GLU A 30 3.82 -2.37 17.68
CA GLU A 30 3.15 -1.07 17.75
C GLU A 30 2.79 -0.55 16.36
N CYS A 31 1.57 -0.02 16.25
CA CYS A 31 1.14 0.74 15.09
C CYS A 31 0.11 1.83 15.43
N TYR A 32 0.04 2.87 14.61
CA TYR A 32 -0.98 3.92 14.70
C TYR A 32 -1.23 4.60 13.35
N GLY A 33 -2.27 5.42 13.32
CA GLY A 33 -2.72 6.15 12.14
C GLY A 33 -2.40 7.63 12.20
N VAL A 34 -2.08 8.22 11.06
CA VAL A 34 -1.93 9.68 10.87
C VAL A 34 -2.80 10.08 9.67
N LYS A 35 -3.81 10.91 9.88
CA LYS A 35 -4.62 11.48 8.79
C LYS A 35 -3.95 12.74 8.25
N ALA A 36 -4.04 12.98 6.95
CA ALA A 36 -3.49 14.20 6.34
C ALA A 36 -4.18 15.48 6.85
N SER A 37 -5.44 15.40 7.27
CA SER A 37 -6.17 16.48 7.93
C SER A 37 -5.61 16.84 9.32
N HIS A 38 -4.88 15.93 9.97
CA HIS A 38 -4.29 16.20 11.28
C HIS A 38 -3.04 17.07 11.16
N LYS A 39 -2.77 17.88 12.20
CA LYS A 39 -1.57 18.72 12.28
C LYS A 39 -0.28 17.93 12.57
N THR A 40 -0.39 16.64 12.92
CA THR A 40 0.75 15.79 13.24
C THR A 40 1.71 15.67 12.05
N PRO A 41 2.98 16.11 12.17
CA PRO A 41 3.98 15.89 11.14
C PRO A 41 4.46 14.44 11.15
N LEU A 42 5.03 13.99 10.04
CA LEU A 42 5.69 12.69 9.89
C LEU A 42 7.16 12.70 10.34
N SER A 43 7.65 13.82 10.90
CA SER A 43 9.06 14.00 11.28
C SER A 43 9.52 13.10 12.43
N PHE A 44 8.59 12.45 13.15
CA PHE A 44 8.91 11.48 14.20
C PHE A 44 9.35 10.11 13.65
N LEU A 45 9.10 9.85 12.35
CA LEU A 45 9.38 8.54 11.74
C LEU A 45 10.87 8.24 11.72
N LYS A 46 11.23 7.02 12.11
CA LYS A 46 12.61 6.53 12.07
C LYS A 46 12.85 5.77 10.76
N PRO A 47 14.11 5.66 10.29
CA PRO A 47 14.45 4.88 9.10
C PRO A 47 14.03 3.40 9.17
N SER A 48 13.93 2.84 10.37
CA SER A 48 13.50 1.45 10.61
C SER A 48 11.98 1.26 10.66
N ASP A 49 11.20 2.34 10.55
CA ASP A 49 9.74 2.27 10.52
C ASP A 49 9.22 1.97 9.11
N THR A 50 8.01 1.43 9.04
CA THR A 50 7.29 1.23 7.77
C THR A 50 6.09 2.17 7.70
N LEU A 51 6.02 2.96 6.64
CA LEU A 51 4.91 3.88 6.37
C LEU A 51 4.01 3.31 5.27
N TYR A 52 2.80 2.92 5.63
CA TYR A 52 1.76 2.56 4.67
C TYR A 52 0.96 3.80 4.27
N ILE A 53 0.88 4.10 2.98
CA ILE A 53 -0.06 5.08 2.42
C ILE A 53 -1.32 4.31 2.05
N VAL A 54 -2.43 4.58 2.73
CA VAL A 54 -3.69 3.83 2.56
C VAL A 54 -4.68 4.66 1.76
N ALA A 55 -5.02 4.18 0.56
CA ALA A 55 -5.96 4.85 -0.33
C ALA A 55 -6.50 3.89 -1.39
N HIS A 56 -7.66 4.19 -1.95
CA HIS A 56 -8.07 3.62 -3.23
C HIS A 56 -7.15 4.12 -4.35
N GLY A 57 -7.16 3.47 -5.51
CA GLY A 57 -6.32 3.92 -6.62
C GLY A 57 -6.32 3.02 -7.83
N ASN A 58 -5.48 3.41 -8.78
CA ASN A 58 -5.22 2.69 -10.02
C ASN A 58 -3.76 2.93 -10.44
N THR A 59 -3.40 2.59 -11.67
CA THR A 59 -2.03 2.76 -12.17
C THR A 59 -1.56 4.22 -12.21
N SER A 60 -2.49 5.17 -12.25
CA SER A 60 -2.23 6.59 -12.49
C SER A 60 -2.28 7.44 -11.24
N VAL A 61 -3.28 7.23 -10.36
CA VAL A 61 -3.58 8.06 -9.18
C VAL A 61 -4.02 7.23 -7.98
N ILE A 62 -3.90 7.80 -6.79
CA ILE A 62 -4.59 7.34 -5.57
C ILE A 62 -5.71 8.32 -5.19
N GLY A 63 -6.74 7.87 -4.49
CA GLY A 63 -7.92 8.69 -4.17
C GLY A 63 -8.76 8.15 -3.02
N SER A 64 -9.89 8.83 -2.77
CA SER A 64 -10.86 8.45 -1.74
C SER A 64 -11.80 7.30 -2.13
N GLY A 65 -11.73 6.81 -3.38
CA GLY A 65 -12.62 5.76 -3.90
C GLY A 65 -13.91 6.28 -4.54
N SER A 66 -14.23 7.57 -4.39
CA SER A 66 -15.32 8.22 -5.12
C SER A 66 -14.88 8.63 -6.53
N ALA A 67 -15.75 8.43 -7.52
CA ALA A 67 -15.51 8.82 -8.91
C ALA A 67 -15.24 10.33 -9.10
N THR A 68 -15.82 11.16 -8.22
CA THR A 68 -15.63 12.62 -8.19
C THR A 68 -14.78 13.07 -7.00
N GLY A 69 -14.21 12.13 -6.25
CA GLY A 69 -13.42 12.40 -5.06
C GLY A 69 -12.04 13.01 -5.37
N PRO A 70 -11.39 13.59 -4.35
CA PRO A 70 -10.03 14.10 -4.51
C PRO A 70 -9.08 12.95 -4.85
N THR A 71 -8.11 13.23 -5.73
CA THR A 71 -7.06 12.30 -6.11
C THR A 71 -5.68 12.94 -5.99
N LEU A 72 -4.67 12.11 -5.81
CA LEU A 72 -3.26 12.49 -5.85
C LEU A 72 -2.55 11.64 -6.89
N ASN A 73 -1.89 12.33 -7.82
CA ASN A 73 -0.86 11.69 -8.65
C ASN A 73 0.45 11.57 -7.85
N PRO A 74 1.49 10.89 -8.37
CA PRO A 74 2.76 10.70 -7.65
C PRO A 74 3.44 12.01 -7.21
N VAL A 75 3.36 13.07 -8.02
CA VAL A 75 3.94 14.39 -7.69
C VAL A 75 3.21 15.03 -6.52
N ALA A 76 1.88 15.03 -6.56
CA ALA A 76 1.06 15.60 -5.50
C ALA A 76 1.23 14.85 -4.18
N LEU A 77 1.36 13.52 -4.23
CA LEU A 77 1.66 12.71 -3.04
C LEU A 77 3.07 13.01 -2.49
N ALA A 78 4.09 13.14 -3.36
CA ALA A 78 5.43 13.51 -2.92
C ALA A 78 5.44 14.87 -2.20
N SER A 79 4.80 15.88 -2.78
CA SER A 79 4.63 17.20 -2.18
C SER A 79 3.93 17.13 -0.82
N LEU A 80 2.88 16.31 -0.70
CA LEU A 80 2.18 16.10 0.57
C LEU A 80 3.10 15.50 1.64
N LEU A 81 3.88 14.46 1.31
CA LEU A 81 4.80 13.81 2.24
C LEU A 81 5.92 14.75 2.70
N ILE A 82 6.45 15.55 1.77
CA ILE A 82 7.47 16.58 2.05
C ILE A 82 6.87 17.67 2.96
N HIS A 83 5.67 18.15 2.66
CA HIS A 83 4.98 19.15 3.46
C HIS A 83 4.68 18.63 4.88
N LYS A 84 4.34 17.34 4.99
CA LYS A 84 4.21 16.64 6.28
C LYS A 84 5.54 16.35 6.95
N ARG A 85 6.67 16.86 6.43
CA ARG A 85 8.02 16.75 7.01
C ARG A 85 8.50 15.31 7.17
N LEU A 86 8.22 14.45 6.18
CA LEU A 86 8.82 13.12 6.14
C LEU A 86 10.37 13.24 6.16
N PRO A 87 11.08 12.57 7.08
CA PRO A 87 12.54 12.66 7.17
C PRO A 87 13.26 12.18 5.90
N LYS A 88 14.31 12.89 5.48
CA LYS A 88 15.06 12.58 4.25
C LYS A 88 15.75 11.22 4.25
N ASN A 89 16.07 10.70 5.43
CA ASN A 89 16.66 9.37 5.63
C ASN A 89 15.61 8.25 5.80
N PHE A 90 14.31 8.53 5.62
CA PHE A 90 13.27 7.52 5.70
C PHE A 90 13.39 6.49 4.56
N ILE A 91 13.10 5.21 4.86
CA ILE A 91 13.45 4.09 3.97
C ILE A 91 12.23 3.38 3.37
N ASP A 92 11.21 2.99 4.15
CA ASP A 92 10.19 2.04 3.69
C ASP A 92 8.78 2.67 3.58
N ILE A 93 8.40 3.08 2.37
CA ILE A 93 7.03 3.47 2.03
C ILE A 93 6.33 2.32 1.28
N ARG A 94 5.08 2.05 1.65
CA ARG A 94 4.21 1.08 0.97
C ARG A 94 2.93 1.75 0.53
N VAL A 95 2.71 1.87 -0.77
CA VAL A 95 1.50 2.45 -1.35
C VAL A 95 0.41 1.37 -1.38
N LEU A 96 -0.31 1.22 -0.27
CA LEU A 96 -1.39 0.26 -0.07
C LEU A 96 -2.64 0.72 -0.82
N SER A 97 -2.60 0.49 -2.13
CA SER A 97 -3.60 0.94 -3.10
C SER A 97 -3.60 0.02 -4.32
N CYS A 98 -4.74 -0.12 -4.97
CA CYS A 98 -4.91 -1.00 -6.13
C CYS A 98 -3.96 -0.59 -7.27
N ALA A 99 -3.37 -1.58 -7.94
CA ALA A 99 -2.52 -1.41 -9.12
C ALA A 99 -1.28 -0.50 -8.94
N SER A 100 -0.91 -0.14 -7.71
CA SER A 100 0.15 0.85 -7.44
C SER A 100 1.56 0.39 -7.88
N GLY A 101 1.76 -0.92 -8.04
CA GLY A 101 3.02 -1.52 -8.49
C GLY A 101 3.05 -1.90 -9.98
N ILE A 102 1.98 -1.65 -10.73
CA ILE A 102 1.81 -2.13 -12.11
C ILE A 102 2.36 -1.11 -13.11
N HIS A 103 3.22 -1.58 -14.01
CA HIS A 103 3.60 -0.87 -15.23
C HIS A 103 2.49 -1.00 -16.26
N SER A 104 2.08 0.11 -16.86
CA SER A 104 1.17 0.12 -18.01
C SER A 104 1.83 0.86 -19.17
N ARG A 105 1.14 1.84 -19.78
CA ARG A 105 1.77 2.81 -20.69
C ARG A 105 2.75 3.75 -19.97
N THR A 106 2.68 3.81 -18.64
CA THR A 106 3.59 4.60 -17.81
C THR A 106 4.19 3.73 -16.70
N PRO A 107 5.36 4.11 -16.15
CA PRO A 107 5.94 3.41 -15.00
C PRO A 107 4.97 3.36 -13.82
N ALA A 108 5.07 2.29 -13.02
CA ALA A 108 4.23 2.09 -11.84
C ALA A 108 4.15 3.33 -10.95
N PHE A 109 2.99 3.57 -10.32
CA PHE A 109 2.78 4.70 -9.41
C PHE A 109 3.87 4.74 -8.32
N ALA A 110 4.18 3.59 -7.70
CA ALA A 110 5.21 3.46 -6.69
C ALA A 110 6.61 3.83 -7.20
N GLN A 111 6.95 3.42 -8.44
CA GLN A 111 8.22 3.80 -9.06
C GLN A 111 8.29 5.31 -9.31
N ARG A 112 7.24 5.90 -9.89
CA ARG A 112 7.19 7.34 -10.15
C ARG A 112 7.33 8.14 -8.85
N LEU A 113 6.64 7.73 -7.79
CA LEU A 113 6.76 8.33 -6.47
C LEU A 113 8.21 8.27 -5.97
N LYS A 114 8.88 7.12 -6.07
CA LYS A 114 10.28 6.97 -5.67
C LYS A 114 11.19 7.96 -6.41
N GLU A 115 11.11 8.02 -7.73
CA GLU A 115 11.99 8.87 -8.52
C GLU A 115 11.80 10.35 -8.20
N ILE A 116 10.55 10.80 -8.02
CA ILE A 116 10.26 12.17 -7.59
C ILE A 116 10.84 12.45 -6.20
N MET A 117 10.64 11.55 -5.24
CA MET A 117 11.19 11.69 -3.90
C MET A 117 12.73 11.71 -3.93
N LYS A 118 13.37 10.90 -4.79
CA LYS A 118 14.83 10.91 -4.97
C LYS A 118 15.36 12.26 -5.42
N VAL A 119 14.68 12.95 -6.34
CA VAL A 119 15.00 14.33 -6.76
C VAL A 119 14.95 15.31 -5.58
N HIS A 120 14.05 15.07 -4.62
CA HIS A 120 13.95 15.85 -3.38
C HIS A 120 14.86 15.37 -2.24
N GLY A 121 15.88 14.54 -2.51
CA GLY A 121 16.90 14.15 -1.54
C GLY A 121 16.58 12.92 -0.69
N TYR A 122 15.55 12.14 -1.04
CA TYR A 122 15.22 10.86 -0.38
C TYR A 122 15.96 9.69 -1.05
N HIS A 123 17.29 9.67 -0.97
CA HIS A 123 18.12 8.75 -1.75
C HIS A 123 18.03 7.28 -1.33
N SER A 124 17.73 7.00 -0.05
CA SER A 124 17.62 5.65 0.50
C SER A 124 16.20 5.09 0.44
N LEU A 125 15.26 5.82 -0.16
CA LEU A 125 13.85 5.48 -0.16
C LEU A 125 13.57 4.27 -1.05
N VAL A 126 12.86 3.31 -0.48
CA VAL A 126 12.25 2.18 -1.17
C VAL A 126 10.74 2.39 -1.13
N VAL A 127 10.12 2.29 -2.30
CA VAL A 127 8.66 2.40 -2.43
C VAL A 127 8.10 1.08 -2.91
N THR A 128 7.21 0.49 -2.13
CA THR A 128 6.51 -0.75 -2.50
C THR A 128 5.14 -0.43 -3.09
N GLY A 129 4.82 -1.04 -4.24
CA GLY A 129 3.49 -1.04 -4.83
C GLY A 129 2.93 -2.45 -5.00
N TYR A 130 1.61 -2.57 -5.21
CA TYR A 130 0.90 -3.85 -5.30
C TYR A 130 0.39 -4.15 -6.72
N LEU A 131 0.36 -5.43 -7.08
CA LEU A 131 0.17 -5.92 -8.45
C LEU A 131 -1.27 -6.38 -8.74
N GLY A 132 -2.27 -5.65 -8.23
CA GLY A 132 -3.67 -6.04 -8.36
C GLY A 132 -4.62 -5.21 -7.52
N GLU A 133 -5.86 -5.68 -7.39
CA GLU A 133 -6.89 -5.11 -6.52
C GLU A 133 -6.63 -5.53 -5.08
N VAL A 134 -6.37 -4.54 -4.22
CA VAL A 134 -6.00 -4.77 -2.82
C VAL A 134 -7.27 -4.97 -1.99
N ASP A 135 -7.26 -6.01 -1.17
CA ASP A 135 -8.27 -6.24 -0.13
C ASP A 135 -7.61 -6.22 1.24
N VAL A 136 -8.03 -5.27 2.07
CA VAL A 136 -7.44 -5.05 3.40
C VAL A 136 -8.05 -5.93 4.50
N SER A 137 -9.13 -6.66 4.21
CA SER A 137 -9.68 -7.67 5.12
C SER A 137 -8.70 -8.84 5.31
N ARG A 138 -8.84 -9.59 6.41
CA ARG A 138 -7.90 -10.65 6.78
C ARG A 138 -8.59 -12.00 6.89
N ASP A 139 -8.42 -12.81 5.86
CA ASP A 139 -8.94 -14.17 5.76
C ASP A 139 -7.81 -15.17 5.47
N TRP A 140 -8.18 -16.44 5.36
CA TRP A 140 -7.31 -17.46 4.77
C TRP A 140 -7.09 -17.11 3.31
N ARG A 141 -5.81 -16.93 2.91
CA ARG A 141 -5.44 -16.52 1.55
C ARG A 141 -4.59 -17.58 0.88
N LEU A 142 -4.72 -17.69 -0.44
CA LEU A 142 -3.91 -18.58 -1.26
C LEU A 142 -2.45 -18.11 -1.29
N LYS A 143 -1.53 -19.07 -1.31
CA LYS A 143 -0.12 -18.86 -1.63
C LYS A 143 0.04 -18.60 -3.12
N ASN A 144 1.04 -17.81 -3.47
CA ASN A 144 1.49 -17.66 -4.86
C ASN A 144 2.45 -18.79 -5.25
N ASP A 145 1.92 -20.02 -5.38
CA ASP A 145 2.64 -21.20 -5.87
C ASP A 145 1.69 -22.08 -6.69
N ASP A 146 2.22 -23.09 -7.38
CA ASP A 146 1.40 -23.99 -8.22
C ASP A 146 0.47 -24.89 -7.40
N GLY A 147 0.77 -25.12 -6.12
CA GLY A 147 -0.05 -25.92 -5.22
C GLY A 147 -1.34 -25.22 -4.77
N MET A 148 -1.39 -23.89 -4.87
CA MET A 148 -2.51 -23.04 -4.44
C MET A 148 -2.97 -23.33 -3.01
N GLU A 149 -2.05 -23.70 -2.12
CA GLU A 149 -2.42 -23.95 -0.74
C GLU A 149 -2.80 -22.66 -0.02
N PHE A 150 -3.57 -22.78 1.06
CA PHE A 150 -3.80 -21.65 1.95
C PHE A 150 -2.58 -21.40 2.86
N TYR A 151 -2.32 -20.14 3.17
CA TYR A 151 -1.42 -19.79 4.26
C TYR A 151 -1.95 -20.30 5.60
N THR A 152 -1.05 -20.65 6.51
CA THR A 152 -1.39 -21.06 7.89
C THR A 152 -1.81 -19.90 8.81
N LEU A 153 -1.75 -18.65 8.31
CA LEU A 153 -2.23 -17.48 9.02
C LEU A 153 -3.09 -16.63 8.11
N ARG A 154 -4.09 -15.95 8.68
CA ARG A 154 -4.91 -14.97 7.96
C ARG A 154 -4.08 -13.77 7.49
N LYS A 155 -4.29 -13.36 6.23
CA LYS A 155 -3.54 -12.30 5.55
C LYS A 155 -4.48 -11.36 4.79
N LYS A 156 -3.98 -10.13 4.54
CA LYS A 156 -4.60 -9.22 3.58
C LYS A 156 -4.63 -9.86 2.20
N GLY A 157 -5.70 -9.61 1.45
CA GLY A 157 -5.96 -10.20 0.16
C GLY A 157 -5.48 -9.33 -1.00
N ILE A 158 -5.35 -9.97 -2.15
CA ILE A 158 -5.20 -9.31 -3.45
C ILE A 158 -5.83 -10.17 -4.54
N ILE A 159 -6.46 -9.52 -5.52
CA ILE A 159 -6.78 -10.12 -6.81
C ILE A 159 -5.73 -9.60 -7.79
N PRO A 160 -4.71 -10.40 -8.14
CA PRO A 160 -3.62 -9.97 -9.00
C PRO A 160 -4.11 -9.72 -10.43
N VAL A 161 -3.40 -8.89 -11.18
CA VAL A 161 -3.64 -8.80 -12.63
C VAL A 161 -3.24 -10.10 -13.33
N LYS A 162 -4.01 -10.49 -14.36
CA LYS A 162 -3.81 -11.77 -15.06
C LYS A 162 -2.40 -11.96 -15.62
N ASP A 163 -1.77 -10.87 -16.05
CA ASP A 163 -0.44 -10.91 -16.66
C ASP A 163 0.68 -11.28 -15.69
N VAL A 164 0.46 -11.15 -14.37
CA VAL A 164 1.45 -11.56 -13.36
C VAL A 164 1.22 -12.97 -12.82
N LEU A 165 0.25 -13.71 -13.38
CA LEU A 165 -0.16 -15.04 -12.95
C LEU A 165 0.26 -16.11 -13.96
N SER A 166 0.61 -17.30 -13.47
CA SER A 166 0.76 -18.52 -14.27
C SER A 166 -0.58 -18.98 -14.85
N GLU A 167 -0.56 -19.94 -15.78
CA GLU A 167 -1.79 -20.48 -16.38
C GLU A 167 -2.73 -21.09 -15.35
N SER A 168 -2.20 -21.89 -14.41
CA SER A 168 -2.97 -22.49 -13.31
C SER A 168 -3.60 -21.42 -12.41
N GLN A 169 -2.85 -20.35 -12.11
CA GLN A 169 -3.30 -19.25 -11.26
C GLN A 169 -4.39 -18.38 -11.89
N ARG A 170 -4.34 -18.20 -13.22
CA ARG A 170 -5.32 -17.39 -13.96
C ARG A 170 -6.74 -17.91 -13.82
N ALA A 171 -6.93 -19.20 -13.60
CA ALA A 171 -8.25 -19.80 -13.38
C ALA A 171 -8.96 -19.25 -12.14
N LEU A 172 -8.21 -18.73 -11.15
CA LEU A 172 -8.74 -18.18 -9.91
C LEU A 172 -8.92 -16.65 -9.94
N CYS A 173 -8.47 -15.99 -11.01
CA CYS A 173 -8.60 -14.54 -11.15
C CYS A 173 -10.07 -14.14 -11.31
N GLY A 174 -10.58 -13.31 -10.39
CA GLY A 174 -11.99 -12.90 -10.36
C GLY A 174 -12.92 -13.89 -9.66
N SER A 175 -12.38 -14.91 -8.99
CA SER A 175 -13.12 -15.75 -8.04
C SER A 175 -13.20 -15.11 -6.65
N ASP A 176 -14.03 -15.65 -5.76
CA ASP A 176 -14.08 -15.24 -4.35
C ASP A 176 -12.77 -15.53 -3.60
N LEU A 177 -11.93 -16.43 -4.14
CA LEU A 177 -10.62 -16.75 -3.58
C LEU A 177 -9.60 -15.66 -3.94
N LYS A 178 -8.90 -15.17 -2.91
CA LYS A 178 -7.86 -14.14 -3.05
C LYS A 178 -6.51 -14.66 -2.60
N TYR A 179 -5.47 -14.17 -3.25
CA TYR A 179 -4.10 -14.46 -2.88
C TYR A 179 -3.64 -13.58 -1.73
N ALA A 180 -2.54 -13.97 -1.09
CA ALA A 180 -1.93 -13.12 -0.09
C ALA A 180 -1.32 -11.86 -0.72
N LEU A 181 -1.70 -10.69 -0.21
CA LEU A 181 -1.17 -9.40 -0.60
C LEU A 181 0.37 -9.34 -0.53
N SER A 182 0.98 -10.11 0.37
CA SER A 182 2.44 -10.17 0.52
C SER A 182 3.18 -10.67 -0.71
N ASP A 183 2.52 -11.44 -1.56
CA ASP A 183 3.14 -12.22 -2.63
C ASP A 183 3.11 -11.46 -3.95
N PHE A 184 2.19 -10.48 -4.06
CA PHE A 184 1.95 -9.69 -5.28
C PHE A 184 2.29 -8.21 -5.03
N LYS A 185 3.56 -7.96 -4.72
CA LYS A 185 4.10 -6.61 -4.49
C LYS A 185 5.45 -6.45 -5.17
N LYS A 186 5.76 -5.23 -5.58
CA LYS A 186 7.05 -4.86 -6.19
C LYS A 186 7.69 -3.73 -5.41
N ARG A 187 8.99 -3.89 -5.11
CA ARG A 187 9.82 -2.87 -4.45
C ARG A 187 10.56 -2.12 -5.54
N PHE A 188 10.51 -0.80 -5.47
CA PHE A 188 11.21 0.10 -6.37
C PHE A 188 12.41 0.72 -5.71
#